data_AF-A0A7W5UGI6-F1
#
_entry.id   AF-A0A7W5UGI6-F1
#
_cell.length_a   1.000
_cell.length_b   1.000
_cell.length_c   1.000
_cell.angle_alpha   90.00
_cell.angle_beta   90.00
_cell.angle_gamma   90.00
#
_symmetry.space_group_name_H-M   'P 1'
#
loop_
_entity.id
_entity.type
_entity.pdbx_description
1 polymer ?
#
loop_
_entity_poly.entity_id
_entity_poly.type
_entity_poly.pdbx_seq_one_letter_code
_entity_poly.pdbx_strand_id
1 'polypeptide(L)' 'MPHVIVKLAAGRSESEKFAVAEEITRAVTQTLGYGPDAVSVSIEDVAPEGWAEHVFIPDIIDKADTLYKKPGYKLSDLQS' A
#
# COMPACT_ATOMS: atom_id res chain seq x y z
N MET A 1 -4.27 -16.29 6.72
CA MET A 1 -3.31 -15.35 7.31
C MET A 1 -3.13 -14.22 6.33
N PRO A 2 -3.67 -13.02 6.59
CA PRO A 2 -3.54 -11.88 5.69
C PRO A 2 -2.10 -11.33 5.67
N HIS A 3 -1.62 -11.00 4.47
CA HIS A 3 -0.42 -10.21 4.28
C HIS A 3 -0.77 -8.94 3.50
N VAL A 4 -0.33 -7.79 3.99
CA VAL A 4 -0.56 -6.49 3.34
C VAL A 4 0.79 -5.88 2.99
N ILE A 5 0.93 -5.43 1.75
CA ILE A 5 2.10 -4.67 1.30
C ILE A 5 1.63 -3.24 1.06
N VAL A 6 2.26 -2.29 1.74
CA VAL A 6 2.05 -0.85 1.49
C VAL A 6 3.24 -0.32 0.74
N LYS A 7 3.04 0.02 -0.54
CA LYS A 7 3.99 0.81 -1.30
C LYS A 7 3.65 2.29 -1.12
N LEU A 8 4.62 3.12 -0.78
CA LEU A 8 4.41 4.58 -0.64
C LEU A 8 5.61 5.38 -1.16
N ALA A 9 5.37 6.63 -1.52
CA ALA A 9 6.43 7.55 -1.92
C ALA A 9 7.40 7.76 -0.75
N ALA A 10 8.70 7.60 -1.01
CA ALA A 10 9.75 7.67 -0.01
C ALA A 10 9.75 9.00 0.76
N GLY A 11 10.19 8.95 2.03
CA GLY A 11 10.37 10.14 2.87
C GLY A 11 9.58 10.16 4.17
N ARG A 12 8.90 9.05 4.54
CA ARG A 12 8.26 8.90 5.85
C ARG A 12 9.24 8.36 6.89
N SER A 13 9.06 8.80 8.13
CA SER A 13 9.81 8.31 9.27
C SER A 13 9.44 6.87 9.63
N GLU A 14 10.34 6.13 10.27
CA GLU A 14 10.05 4.77 10.75
C GLU A 14 8.88 4.75 11.74
N SER A 15 8.73 5.77 12.60
CA SER A 15 7.60 5.84 13.53
C SER A 15 6.24 6.00 12.82
N GLU A 16 6.19 6.78 11.73
CA GLU A 16 4.97 6.85 10.90
C GLU A 16 4.67 5.51 10.24
N LYS A 17 5.70 4.81 9.74
CA LYS A 17 5.55 3.48 9.13
C LYS A 17 5.03 2.45 10.15
N PHE A 18 5.58 2.41 11.36
CA PHE A 18 5.07 1.57 12.44
C PHE A 18 3.61 1.87 12.77
N ALA A 19 3.25 3.16 12.88
CA ALA A 19 1.87 3.55 13.12
C ALA A 19 0.93 3.05 12.01
N VAL A 20 1.30 3.18 10.73
CA VAL A 20 0.50 2.65 9.61
C VAL A 20 0.34 1.13 9.70
N ALA A 21 1.40 0.39 10.03
CA ALA A 21 1.33 -1.07 10.16
C ALA A 21 0.37 -1.53 11.27
N GLU A 22 0.39 -0.86 12.42
CA GLU A 22 -0.54 -1.13 13.54
C GLU A 22 -2.00 -0.84 13.15
N GLU A 23 -2.24 0.29 12.48
CA GLU A 23 -3.57 0.69 12.03
C GLU A 23 -4.16 -0.29 11.01
N ILE A 24 -3.35 -0.75 10.04
CA ILE A 24 -3.74 -1.77 9.06
C ILE A 24 -4.04 -3.09 9.75
N THR A 25 -3.18 -3.52 10.67
CA THR A 25 -3.36 -4.76 11.44
C THR A 25 -4.68 -4.72 12.19
N ARG A 26 -5.00 -3.60 12.85
CA ARG A 26 -6.27 -3.42 13.53
C ARG A 26 -7.46 -3.45 12.56
N ALA A 27 -7.39 -2.78 11.43
CA ALA A 27 -8.47 -2.78 10.44
C ALA A 27 -8.75 -4.19 9.91
N VAL A 28 -7.70 -4.95 9.56
CA VAL A 28 -7.81 -6.32 9.04
C VAL A 28 -8.39 -7.27 10.09
N THR A 29 -7.88 -7.21 11.32
CA THR A 29 -8.37 -8.06 12.43
C THR A 29 -9.84 -7.78 12.75
N GLN A 30 -10.23 -6.51 12.85
CA GLN A 30 -11.62 -6.12 13.13
C GLN A 30 -12.60 -6.50 12.02
N THR A 31 -12.19 -6.39 10.76
CA THR A 31 -13.09 -6.63 9.62
C THR A 31 -13.20 -8.10 9.24
N LEU A 32 -12.12 -8.88 9.41
CA LEU A 32 -12.07 -10.28 8.97
C LEU A 32 -12.08 -11.29 10.14
N GLY A 33 -12.03 -10.83 11.39
CA GLY A 33 -12.07 -11.69 12.58
C GLY A 33 -10.78 -12.48 12.84
N TYR A 34 -9.64 -12.05 12.28
CA TYR A 34 -8.34 -12.66 12.57
C TYR A 34 -7.75 -12.13 13.88
N GLY A 35 -6.94 -12.96 14.55
CA GLY A 35 -6.05 -12.49 15.63
C GLY A 35 -4.89 -11.65 15.07
N PRO A 36 -4.29 -10.74 15.87
CA PRO A 36 -3.20 -9.87 15.42
C PRO A 36 -1.99 -10.64 14.89
N ASP A 37 -1.65 -11.77 15.53
CA ASP A 37 -0.52 -12.62 15.13
C ASP A 37 -0.70 -13.30 13.76
N ALA A 38 -1.91 -13.25 13.19
CA ALA A 38 -2.21 -13.84 11.88
C ALA A 38 -2.04 -12.83 10.72
N VAL A 39 -1.74 -11.56 11.02
CA VAL A 39 -1.58 -10.48 10.03
C VAL A 39 -0.13 -10.03 9.98
N SER A 40 0.41 -9.87 8.78
CA SER A 40 1.73 -9.24 8.58
C SER A 40 1.63 -8.08 7.60
N VAL A 41 2.39 -7.01 7.86
CA VAL A 41 2.43 -5.81 7.02
C VAL A 41 3.87 -5.52 6.63
N SER A 42 4.14 -5.36 5.34
CA SER A 42 5.39 -4.78 4.84
C SER A 42 5.16 -3.38 4.30
N ILE A 43 6.17 -2.53 4.43
CA ILE A 43 6.16 -1.17 3.91
C ILE A 43 7.37 -0.99 3.00
N GLU A 44 7.11 -0.58 1.75
CA GLU A 44 8.13 -0.38 0.71
C GLU A 44 8.16 1.09 0.31
N ASP A 45 9.31 1.74 0.51
CA ASP A 45 9.57 3.08 -0.01
C ASP A 45 9.88 3.02 -1.50
N VAL A 46 9.15 3.81 -2.28
CA VAL A 46 9.37 3.96 -3.72
C VAL A 46 9.77 5.40 -4.00
N ALA A 47 10.88 5.60 -4.71
CA ALA A 47 11.28 6.92 -5.17
C ALA A 47 10.15 7.54 -6.02
N PRO A 48 9.77 8.82 -5.81
CA PRO A 48 8.69 9.45 -6.58
C PRO A 48 8.86 9.33 -8.09
N GLU A 49 10.09 9.43 -8.59
CA GLU A 49 10.44 9.34 -10.00
C GLU A 49 10.17 7.94 -10.57
N GLY A 50 10.21 6.92 -9.73
CA GLY A 50 9.94 5.52 -10.09
C GLY A 50 8.49 5.09 -9.86
N TRP A 51 7.60 5.98 -9.38
CA TRP A 51 6.25 5.59 -8.96
C TRP A 51 5.42 5.00 -10.10
N ALA A 52 5.54 5.56 -11.31
CA ALA A 52 4.82 5.08 -12.48
C ALA A 52 5.19 3.63 -12.82
N GLU A 53 6.49 3.33 -12.88
CA GLU A 53 7.03 2.04 -13.30
C GLU A 53 6.92 0.96 -12.23
N HIS A 54 7.10 1.33 -10.96
CA HIS A 54 7.16 0.36 -9.85
C HIS A 54 5.84 0.14 -9.11
N VAL A 55 4.86 1.04 -9.27
CA VAL A 55 3.55 0.98 -8.58
C VAL A 55 2.40 1.18 -9.53
N PHE A 56 2.32 2.31 -10.24
CA PHE A 56 1.10 2.68 -10.95
C PHE A 56 0.76 1.68 -12.07
N ILE A 57 1.74 1.35 -12.92
CA ILE A 57 1.51 0.40 -14.01
C ILE A 57 1.28 -1.02 -13.45
N PRO A 58 2.22 -1.64 -12.71
CA PRO A 58 2.12 -3.06 -12.35
C PRO A 58 1.07 -3.37 -11.28
N ASP A 59 0.75 -2.43 -10.38
CA ASP A 59 -0.15 -2.69 -9.24
C ASP A 59 -1.51 -1.99 -9.35
N ILE A 60 -1.68 -0.99 -10.23
CA ILE A 60 -2.95 -0.28 -10.40
C ILE A 60 -3.56 -0.54 -11.78
N ILE A 61 -2.80 -0.38 -12.86
CA ILE A 61 -3.31 -0.64 -14.21
C ILE A 61 -3.42 -2.14 -14.47
N ASP A 62 -2.32 -2.88 -14.31
CA ASP A 62 -2.24 -4.30 -14.67
C ASP A 62 -3.06 -5.21 -13.75
N LYS A 63 -3.42 -4.72 -12.57
CA LYS A 63 -4.20 -5.43 -11.54
C LYS A 63 -5.55 -4.76 -11.23
N ALA A 64 -6.08 -3.98 -12.18
CA ALA A 64 -7.28 -3.16 -11.99
C ALA A 64 -8.53 -3.96 -11.53
N ASP A 65 -8.60 -5.24 -11.87
CA ASP A 65 -9.62 -6.22 -11.48
C ASP A 65 -9.54 -6.63 -10.00
N THR A 66 -8.37 -6.52 -9.38
CA THR A 66 -8.16 -6.78 -7.94
C THR A 66 -8.25 -5.51 -7.09
N LEU A 67 -8.45 -4.35 -7.72
CA LEU A 67 -8.40 -3.05 -7.07
C LEU A 67 -9.77 -2.63 -6.49
N TYR A 68 -9.99 -2.92 -5.22
CA TYR A 68 -11.22 -2.54 -4.51
C TYR A 68 -11.35 -1.02 -4.25
N LYS A 69 -10.24 -0.26 -4.33
CA LYS A 69 -10.22 1.21 -4.21
C LYS A 69 -9.33 1.83 -5.28
N LYS A 70 -9.94 2.53 -6.24
CA LYS A 70 -9.21 3.25 -7.30
C LYS A 70 -8.52 4.52 -6.76
N PRO A 71 -7.34 4.89 -7.29
CA PRO A 71 -6.71 6.18 -7.00
C PRO A 71 -7.54 7.33 -7.57
N GLY A 72 -7.37 8.53 -6.99
CA GLY A 72 -7.96 9.77 -7.52
C GLY A 72 -7.12 10.44 -8.62
N TYR A 73 -5.93 9.92 -8.90
CA TYR A 73 -4.96 10.44 -9.87
C TYR A 73 -4.76 9.44 -11.01
N LYS A 74 -4.17 9.90 -12.12
CA LYS A 74 -3.94 9.17 -13.37
C LYS A 74 -2.45 9.06 -13.66
N LEU A 75 -2.08 8.13 -14.54
CA LEU A 75 -0.70 7.99 -15.03
C LEU A 75 -0.17 9.29 -15.64
N SER A 76 -1.02 10.06 -16.33
CA SER A 76 -0.67 11.36 -16.90
C SER A 76 -0.21 12.38 -15.86
N ASP A 77 -0.64 12.24 -14.61
CA ASP A 77 -0.32 13.16 -13.52
C ASP A 77 1.07 12.87 -12.93
N LEU A 78 1.70 11.76 -13.33
CA LEU A 78 3.03 11.33 -12.89
C LEU A 78 4.14 11.62 -13.91
N GLN A 79 3.76 12.04 -15.11
CA GLN A 79 4.67 12.26 -16.24
C GLN A 79 4.88 13.76 -16.54
N SER A 80 4.40 14.63 -15.65
CA SER A 80 4.46 16.09 -15.75
C SER A 80 5.60 16.70 -14.95
#